data_AF-A0A9E1T2W9-F1
#
_entry.id   AF-A0A9E1T2W9-F1
#
_cell.length_a   1.000
_cell.length_b   1.000
_cell.length_c   1.000
_cell.angle_alpha   90.00
_cell.angle_beta   90.00
_cell.angle_gamma   90.00
#
_symmetry.space_group_name_H-M   'P 1'
#
loop_
_entity.id
_entity.type
_entity.pdbx_description
1 polymer ?
#
loop_
_entity_poly.entity_id
_entity_poly.type
_entity_poly.pdbx_seq_one_letter_code
_entity_poly.pdbx_strand_id
1 'polypeptide(L)'
;MFARIVTSALFAGATAGLLIALLQYAFVQPVLLHAELYETGTLVHFGAAPILAIQDVSGFDPMRDLLSVLFTMLTYCGYAMILVALMGIAEERGADITLRNGMIWGLMGFIAAHLAPAFSLPPEVPGVAAADVLLRQYWWFATVATAAIAMWLIAFHFTMVGVGAAIVLLLLPHIIGAPQPVEFTGPVPTEIGALFASRALSVGLAAWIILGAFCAYFWTKEG
;
A
#
# COMPACT_ATOMS: atom_id res chain seq x y z
N MET A 1 -10.32 -6.35 -25.97
CA MET A 1 -10.33 -5.72 -24.63
C MET A 1 -9.55 -6.52 -23.60
N PHE A 2 -9.89 -7.79 -23.33
CA PHE A 2 -9.17 -8.61 -22.32
C PHE A 2 -7.65 -8.70 -22.54
N ALA A 3 -7.21 -9.02 -23.77
CA ALA A 3 -5.78 -9.10 -24.08
C ALA A 3 -5.05 -7.79 -23.78
N ARG A 4 -5.60 -6.65 -24.23
CA ARG A 4 -5.10 -5.29 -23.95
C ARG A 4 -4.98 -5.00 -22.46
N ILE A 5 -5.98 -5.39 -21.65
CA ILE A 5 -5.92 -5.22 -20.19
C ILE A 5 -4.74 -6.00 -19.63
N VAL A 6 -4.60 -7.27 -20.00
CA VAL A 6 -3.54 -8.15 -19.49
C VAL A 6 -2.16 -7.66 -19.90
N THR A 7 -1.95 -7.33 -21.18
CA THR A 7 -0.64 -6.87 -21.69
C THR A 7 -0.24 -5.54 -21.06
N SER A 8 -1.14 -4.55 -21.08
CA SER A 8 -0.89 -3.24 -20.46
C SER A 8 -0.60 -3.36 -18.96
N ALA A 9 -1.36 -4.19 -18.23
CA ALA A 9 -1.16 -4.38 -16.81
C ALA A 9 0.14 -5.11 -16.46
N LEU A 10 0.54 -6.13 -17.24
CA LEU A 10 1.79 -6.85 -17.00
C LEU A 10 3.00 -5.95 -17.21
N PHE A 11 3.03 -5.15 -18.28
CA PHE A 11 4.12 -4.21 -18.51
C PHE A 11 4.14 -3.09 -17.46
N ALA A 12 2.99 -2.50 -17.15
CA ALA A 12 2.88 -1.44 -16.14
C ALA A 12 3.30 -1.95 -14.75
N GLY A 13 2.77 -3.10 -14.33
CA GLY A 13 3.03 -3.69 -13.03
C GLY A 13 4.47 -4.18 -12.87
N ALA A 14 5.05 -4.83 -13.88
CA ALA A 14 6.43 -5.30 -13.82
C ALA A 14 7.42 -4.12 -13.76
N THR A 15 7.23 -3.10 -14.60
CA THR A 15 8.13 -1.92 -14.62
C THR A 15 7.99 -1.07 -13.37
N ALA A 16 6.77 -0.80 -12.91
CA ALA A 16 6.53 -0.09 -11.65
C ALA A 16 7.08 -0.91 -10.49
N GLY A 17 6.73 -2.19 -10.41
CA GLY A 17 7.11 -3.09 -9.32
C GLY A 17 8.61 -3.20 -9.13
N LEU A 18 9.40 -3.18 -10.22
CA LEU A 18 10.87 -3.14 -10.13
C LEU A 18 11.36 -1.86 -9.45
N LEU A 19 10.87 -0.68 -9.88
CA LEU A 19 11.23 0.60 -9.27
C LEU A 19 10.81 0.64 -7.80
N ILE A 20 9.65 0.09 -7.49
CA ILE A 20 9.10 0.07 -6.13
C ILE A 20 9.89 -0.88 -5.23
N ALA A 21 10.33 -2.02 -5.74
CA ALA A 21 11.20 -2.92 -4.99
C ALA A 21 12.51 -2.23 -4.58
N LEU A 22 13.09 -1.39 -5.45
CA LEU A 22 14.27 -0.58 -5.10
C LEU A 22 13.96 0.44 -3.99
N LEU A 23 12.80 1.10 -4.04
CA LEU A 23 12.37 2.02 -2.98
C LEU A 23 12.14 1.29 -1.66
N GLN A 24 11.52 0.11 -1.68
CA GLN A 24 11.32 -0.70 -0.48
C GLN A 24 12.66 -1.17 0.11
N TYR A 25 13.57 -1.66 -0.73
CA TYR A 25 14.91 -2.07 -0.32
C TYR A 25 15.69 -0.91 0.31
N ALA A 26 15.62 0.29 -0.28
CA ALA A 26 16.36 1.44 0.22
C ALA A 26 15.76 2.06 1.50
N PHE A 27 14.43 2.14 1.60
CA PHE A 27 13.78 2.94 2.63
C PHE A 27 13.03 2.11 3.68
N VAL A 28 12.38 1.01 3.30
CA VAL A 28 11.48 0.25 4.18
C VAL A 28 12.22 -0.89 4.87
N GLN A 29 12.95 -1.70 4.09
CA GLN A 29 13.66 -2.88 4.57
C GLN A 29 14.65 -2.61 5.73
N PRO A 30 15.46 -1.53 5.73
CA PRO A 30 16.36 -1.27 6.84
C PRO A 30 15.62 -1.03 8.17
N VAL A 31 14.39 -0.50 8.13
CA VAL A 31 13.58 -0.29 9.34
C VAL A 31 13.01 -1.61 9.85
N LEU A 32 12.59 -2.50 8.93
CA LEU A 32 12.13 -3.86 9.27
C LEU A 32 13.24 -4.66 9.95
N LEU A 33 14.43 -4.72 9.33
CA LEU A 33 15.57 -5.45 9.87
C LEU A 33 16.04 -4.89 11.22
N HIS A 34 15.93 -3.56 11.42
CA HIS A 34 16.23 -2.97 12.72
C HIS A 34 15.20 -3.39 13.78
N ALA A 35 13.90 -3.44 13.45
CA ALA A 35 12.88 -3.92 14.36
C ALA A 35 13.04 -5.41 14.73
N GLU A 36 13.46 -6.25 13.77
CA GLU A 36 13.75 -7.68 14.01
C GLU A 36 14.83 -7.90 15.07
N LEU A 37 15.81 -6.99 15.20
CA LEU A 37 16.82 -7.07 16.27
C LEU A 37 16.20 -6.96 17.67
N TYR A 38 15.12 -6.18 17.83
CA TYR A 38 14.38 -6.09 19.09
C TYR A 38 13.46 -7.29 19.29
N GLU A 39 12.77 -7.73 18.24
CA GLU A 39 11.90 -8.92 18.28
C GLU A 39 12.67 -10.18 18.69
N THR A 40 13.89 -10.36 18.17
CA THR A 40 14.76 -11.49 18.50
C THR A 40 15.47 -11.36 19.84
N GLY A 41 15.38 -10.21 20.51
CA GLY A 41 16.06 -9.92 21.78
C GLY A 41 17.56 -9.61 21.64
N THR A 42 18.07 -9.44 20.41
CA THR A 42 19.44 -8.96 20.16
C THR A 42 19.63 -7.55 20.73
N LEU A 43 18.58 -6.72 20.60
CA LEU A 43 18.45 -5.42 21.22
C LEU A 43 17.33 -5.46 22.26
N VAL A 44 17.53 -4.74 23.36
CA VAL A 44 16.53 -4.64 24.43
C VAL A 44 16.23 -3.16 24.68
N HIS A 45 14.98 -2.76 24.41
CA HIS A 45 14.53 -1.43 24.72
C HIS A 45 14.56 -1.22 26.25
N PHE A 46 15.15 -0.11 26.71
CA PHE A 46 15.47 0.15 28.12
C PHE A 46 16.41 -0.89 28.79
N GLY A 47 17.31 -1.49 28.02
CA GLY A 47 18.40 -2.31 28.56
C GLY A 47 19.44 -1.51 29.36
N ALA A 48 20.40 -2.22 29.96
CA ALA A 48 21.45 -1.61 30.79
C ALA A 48 22.47 -0.76 30.01
N ALA A 49 22.59 -1.00 28.70
CA ALA A 49 23.50 -0.29 27.81
C ALA A 49 22.73 0.61 26.83
N PRO A 50 23.25 1.80 26.51
CA PRO A 50 22.65 2.66 25.49
C PRO A 50 22.78 2.00 24.11
N ILE A 51 21.69 2.03 23.34
CA ILE A 51 21.62 1.49 21.97
C ILE A 51 21.69 2.67 20.99
N LEU A 52 22.56 2.56 19.98
CA LEU A 52 22.65 3.55 18.92
C LEU A 52 21.39 3.53 18.05
N ALA A 53 20.91 4.71 17.64
CA ALA A 53 19.72 4.82 16.78
C ALA A 53 19.93 4.26 15.35
N ILE A 54 21.19 4.18 14.91
CA ILE A 54 21.59 3.63 13.62
C ILE A 54 22.24 2.27 13.89
N GLN A 55 21.64 1.22 13.34
CA GLN A 55 22.17 -0.13 13.37
C GLN A 55 22.71 -0.49 11.98
N ASP A 56 23.82 -1.20 11.94
CA ASP A 56 24.33 -1.75 10.69
C ASP A 56 23.54 -3.01 10.33
N VAL A 57 22.42 -2.80 9.66
CA VAL A 57 21.58 -3.84 9.04
C VAL A 57 21.86 -3.96 7.55
N SER A 58 23.00 -3.42 7.09
CA SER A 58 23.37 -3.46 5.69
C SER A 58 23.82 -4.86 5.30
N GLY A 59 23.32 -5.33 4.16
CA GLY A 59 23.63 -6.68 3.70
C GLY A 59 22.67 -7.11 2.61
N PHE A 60 23.23 -7.58 1.50
CA PHE A 60 22.46 -8.20 0.43
C PHE A 60 22.37 -9.70 0.69
N ASP A 61 21.15 -10.18 0.94
CA ASP A 61 20.81 -11.59 0.96
C ASP A 61 20.19 -11.93 -0.41
N PRO A 62 20.89 -12.66 -1.29
CA PRO A 62 20.40 -12.92 -2.64
C PRO A 62 19.05 -13.61 -2.68
N MET A 63 18.75 -14.51 -1.75
CA MET A 63 17.48 -15.24 -1.76
C MET A 63 16.34 -14.32 -1.32
N ARG A 64 16.49 -13.68 -0.16
CA ARG A 64 15.47 -12.78 0.38
C ARG A 64 15.21 -11.59 -0.55
N ASP A 65 16.27 -10.92 -0.99
CA ASP A 65 16.14 -9.65 -1.70
C ASP A 65 15.64 -9.85 -3.13
N LEU A 66 16.10 -10.88 -3.85
CA LEU A 66 15.58 -11.18 -5.20
C LEU A 66 14.14 -11.69 -5.17
N LEU A 67 13.77 -12.52 -4.18
CA LEU A 67 12.37 -12.92 -4.01
C LEU A 67 11.49 -11.73 -3.65
N SER A 68 11.97 -10.79 -2.83
CA SER A 68 11.24 -9.56 -2.51
C SER A 68 11.00 -8.71 -3.75
N VAL A 69 12.00 -8.57 -4.63
CA VAL A 69 11.82 -7.91 -5.94
C VAL A 69 10.77 -8.63 -6.78
N LEU A 70 10.88 -9.96 -6.92
CA LEU A 70 9.95 -10.76 -7.73
C LEU A 70 8.51 -10.64 -7.21
N PHE A 71 8.29 -10.83 -5.91
CA PHE A 71 6.95 -10.76 -5.32
C PHE A 71 6.40 -9.34 -5.38
N THR A 72 7.23 -8.31 -5.21
CA THR A 72 6.80 -6.91 -5.42
C THR A 72 6.31 -6.73 -6.86
N MET A 73 7.06 -7.18 -7.86
CA MET A 73 6.62 -7.12 -9.26
C MET A 73 5.29 -7.85 -9.50
N LEU A 74 5.12 -9.05 -8.95
CA LEU A 74 3.87 -9.81 -9.09
C LEU A 74 2.69 -9.11 -8.41
N THR A 75 2.88 -8.56 -7.20
CA THR A 75 1.86 -7.79 -6.49
C THR A 75 1.44 -6.56 -7.31
N TYR A 76 2.39 -5.82 -7.88
CA TYR A 76 2.08 -4.64 -8.68
C TYR A 76 1.48 -4.98 -10.05
N CYS A 77 1.77 -6.14 -10.64
CA CYS A 77 0.99 -6.67 -11.77
C CYS A 77 -0.47 -6.91 -11.39
N GLY A 78 -0.75 -7.47 -10.20
CA GLY A 78 -2.11 -7.64 -9.70
C GLY A 78 -2.85 -6.31 -9.54
N TYR A 79 -2.23 -5.31 -8.92
CA TYR A 79 -2.82 -3.96 -8.80
C TYR A 79 -2.99 -3.27 -10.17
N ALA A 80 -2.05 -3.44 -11.09
CA ALA A 80 -2.17 -2.91 -12.45
C ALA A 80 -3.37 -3.53 -13.19
N MET A 81 -3.63 -4.83 -13.03
CA MET A 81 -4.79 -5.47 -13.67
C MET A 81 -6.10 -4.83 -13.21
N ILE A 82 -6.21 -4.55 -11.90
CA ILE A 82 -7.39 -3.87 -11.34
C ILE A 82 -7.49 -2.45 -11.89
N LEU A 83 -6.42 -1.65 -11.83
CA LEU A 83 -6.42 -0.27 -12.31
C LEU A 83 -6.74 -0.16 -13.80
N VAL A 84 -6.08 -0.95 -14.65
CA VAL A 84 -6.29 -0.92 -16.10
C VAL A 84 -7.71 -1.37 -16.45
N ALA A 85 -8.26 -2.39 -15.78
CA ALA A 85 -9.65 -2.78 -15.98
C ALA A 85 -10.63 -1.66 -15.63
N LEU A 86 -10.41 -0.97 -14.50
CA LEU A 86 -11.24 0.17 -14.09
C LEU A 86 -11.08 1.38 -15.02
N MET A 87 -9.87 1.67 -15.50
CA MET A 87 -9.61 2.70 -16.51
C MET A 87 -10.35 2.39 -17.81
N GLY A 88 -10.35 1.13 -18.27
CA GLY A 88 -11.08 0.71 -19.46
C GLY A 88 -12.59 0.91 -19.33
N ILE A 89 -13.18 0.54 -18.17
CA ILE A 89 -14.60 0.79 -17.89
C ILE A 89 -14.90 2.30 -17.87
N ALA A 90 -13.99 3.11 -17.32
CA ALA A 90 -14.15 4.56 -17.28
C ALA A 90 -14.04 5.19 -18.68
N GLU A 91 -13.09 4.73 -19.50
CA GLU A 91 -12.89 5.17 -20.89
C GLU A 91 -14.14 4.89 -21.74
N GLU A 92 -14.75 3.71 -21.60
CA GLU A 92 -16.03 3.37 -22.26
C GLU A 92 -17.19 4.30 -21.85
N ARG A 93 -17.10 4.90 -20.65
CA ARG A 93 -18.07 5.89 -20.14
C ARG A 93 -17.67 7.33 -20.48
N GLY A 94 -16.67 7.53 -21.32
CA GLY A 94 -16.23 8.83 -21.82
C GLY A 94 -15.16 9.53 -20.96
N ALA A 95 -14.49 8.80 -20.05
CA ALA A 95 -13.39 9.37 -19.29
C ALA A 95 -12.09 9.39 -20.10
N ASP A 96 -11.38 10.52 -20.09
CA ASP A 96 -10.08 10.63 -20.74
C ASP A 96 -8.97 9.95 -19.93
N ILE A 97 -8.26 9.00 -20.54
CA ILE A 97 -7.08 8.37 -19.95
C ILE A 97 -5.83 9.08 -20.47
N THR A 98 -5.31 10.00 -19.66
CA THR A 98 -4.03 10.69 -19.90
C THR A 98 -3.02 10.33 -18.83
N LEU A 99 -1.73 10.63 -19.02
CA LEU A 99 -0.71 10.41 -18.00
C LEU A 99 -1.06 11.10 -16.67
N ARG A 100 -1.58 12.34 -16.74
CA ARG A 100 -2.03 13.10 -15.57
C ARG A 100 -3.17 12.39 -14.85
N ASN A 101 -4.18 11.95 -15.59
CA ASN A 101 -5.32 11.25 -15.00
C ASN A 101 -4.89 9.87 -14.47
N GLY A 102 -3.93 9.21 -15.12
CA GLY A 102 -3.29 7.98 -14.63
C GLY A 102 -2.65 8.14 -13.26
N MET A 103 -1.90 9.23 -13.03
CA MET A 103 -1.37 9.53 -11.70
C MET A 103 -2.48 9.76 -10.66
N ILE A 104 -3.60 10.37 -11.05
CA ILE A 104 -4.78 10.55 -10.17
C ILE A 104 -5.42 9.19 -9.84
N TRP A 105 -5.57 8.30 -10.81
CA TRP A 105 -6.01 6.91 -10.58
C TRP A 105 -5.11 6.19 -9.58
N GLY A 106 -3.79 6.35 -9.75
CA GLY A 106 -2.79 5.88 -8.81
C GLY A 106 -3.02 6.41 -7.40
N LEU A 107 -3.15 7.74 -7.25
CA LEU A 107 -3.42 8.38 -5.97
C LEU A 107 -4.72 7.87 -5.31
N MET A 108 -5.80 7.70 -6.08
CA MET A 108 -7.06 7.15 -5.56
C MET A 108 -6.90 5.70 -5.11
N GLY A 109 -6.12 4.90 -5.85
CA GLY A 109 -5.75 3.55 -5.45
C GLY A 109 -4.93 3.49 -4.17
N PHE A 110 -3.97 4.42 -3.99
CA PHE A 110 -3.24 4.58 -2.72
C PHE A 110 -4.19 4.93 -1.58
N ILE A 111 -5.09 5.88 -1.78
CA ILE A 111 -6.06 6.26 -0.75
C ILE A 111 -6.92 5.06 -0.34
N ALA A 112 -7.43 4.32 -1.32
CA ALA A 112 -8.29 3.17 -1.07
C ALA A 112 -7.56 1.99 -0.40
N ALA A 113 -6.39 1.62 -0.90
CA ALA A 113 -5.68 0.40 -0.49
C ALA A 113 -4.73 0.60 0.69
N HIS A 114 -4.23 1.82 0.92
CA HIS A 114 -3.21 2.10 1.93
C HIS A 114 -3.66 3.14 2.94
N LEU A 115 -4.00 4.36 2.50
CA LEU A 115 -4.25 5.47 3.43
C LEU A 115 -5.50 5.26 4.29
N ALA A 116 -6.62 4.86 3.68
CA ALA A 116 -7.87 4.64 4.41
C ALA A 116 -7.70 3.53 5.47
N PRO A 117 -7.18 2.32 5.15
CA PRO A 117 -6.88 1.33 6.18
C PRO A 117 -5.89 1.82 7.24
N ALA A 118 -4.80 2.48 6.83
CA ALA A 118 -3.75 2.93 7.73
C ALA A 118 -4.19 3.99 8.75
N PHE A 119 -5.31 4.67 8.50
CA PHE A 119 -5.87 5.64 9.44
C PHE A 119 -6.26 5.00 10.78
N SER A 120 -6.70 3.74 10.78
CA SER A 120 -7.04 3.01 12.01
C SER A 120 -6.20 1.75 12.25
N LEU A 121 -5.47 1.29 11.23
CA LEU A 121 -4.59 0.13 11.31
C LEU A 121 -3.30 0.40 10.51
N PRO A 122 -2.39 1.25 11.02
CA PRO A 122 -1.17 1.62 10.31
C PRO A 122 -0.26 0.42 10.05
N PRO A 123 0.65 0.51 9.06
CA PRO A 123 1.67 -0.51 8.86
C PRO A 123 2.50 -0.69 10.12
N GLU A 124 2.72 -1.95 10.50
CA GLU A 124 3.39 -2.34 11.74
C GLU A 124 4.70 -3.07 11.45
N VAL A 125 5.66 -2.93 12.36
CA VAL A 125 6.93 -3.66 12.33
C VAL A 125 6.81 -5.01 13.04
N PRO A 126 7.74 -5.95 12.80
CA PRO A 126 7.78 -7.21 13.55
C PRO A 126 7.87 -6.99 15.07
N GLY A 127 7.37 -7.94 15.85
CA GLY A 127 7.42 -7.90 17.31
C GLY A 127 6.42 -6.97 18.03
N VAL A 128 5.61 -6.17 17.33
CA VAL A 128 4.57 -5.36 18.00
C VAL A 128 3.33 -6.19 18.36
N ALA A 129 2.62 -5.79 19.42
CA ALA A 129 1.32 -6.35 19.72
C ALA A 129 0.33 -6.08 18.57
N ALA A 130 -0.26 -7.15 18.08
CA ALA A 130 -1.23 -7.11 16.99
C ALA A 130 -2.49 -7.88 17.37
N ALA A 131 -3.63 -7.43 16.85
CA ALA A 131 -4.86 -8.21 16.85
C ALA A 131 -4.71 -9.46 15.95
N ASP A 132 -5.66 -10.39 16.08
CA ASP A 132 -5.76 -11.56 15.22
C ASP A 132 -5.71 -11.18 13.72
N VAL A 133 -4.89 -11.92 12.96
CA VAL A 133 -4.60 -11.61 11.56
C VAL A 133 -5.85 -11.73 10.69
N LEU A 134 -6.72 -12.70 10.93
CA LEU A 134 -7.95 -12.87 10.15
C LEU A 134 -8.92 -11.72 10.39
N LEU A 135 -9.09 -11.29 11.64
CA LEU A 135 -9.92 -10.12 11.96
C LEU A 135 -9.42 -8.86 11.25
N ARG A 136 -8.10 -8.63 11.27
CA ARG A 136 -7.48 -7.50 10.55
C ARG A 136 -7.68 -7.59 9.05
N GLN A 137 -7.56 -8.78 8.47
CA GLN A 137 -7.80 -8.99 7.03
C GLN A 137 -9.24 -8.69 6.65
N TYR A 138 -10.24 -9.18 7.40
CA TYR A 138 -11.65 -8.87 7.12
C TYR A 138 -11.93 -7.36 7.19
N TRP A 139 -11.44 -6.70 8.23
CA TRP A 139 -11.60 -5.26 8.37
C TRP A 139 -10.88 -4.47 7.26
N TRP A 140 -9.66 -4.90 6.90
CA TRP A 140 -8.88 -4.30 5.81
C TRP A 140 -9.62 -4.40 4.49
N PHE A 141 -10.07 -5.60 4.08
CA PHE A 141 -10.79 -5.78 2.83
C PHE A 141 -12.09 -4.97 2.77
N ALA A 142 -12.83 -4.91 3.89
CA ALA A 142 -14.03 -4.08 3.97
C ALA A 142 -13.70 -2.59 3.77
N THR A 143 -12.67 -2.08 4.44
CA THR A 143 -12.23 -0.67 4.33
C THR A 143 -11.77 -0.34 2.91
N VAL A 144 -10.99 -1.22 2.28
CA VAL A 144 -10.53 -1.03 0.89
C VAL A 144 -11.72 -1.02 -0.07
N ALA A 145 -12.67 -1.94 0.09
CA ALA A 145 -13.84 -2.02 -0.77
C ALA A 145 -14.72 -0.76 -0.65
N THR A 146 -15.03 -0.31 0.56
CA THR A 146 -15.87 0.89 0.75
C THR A 146 -15.16 2.15 0.28
N ALA A 147 -13.85 2.27 0.52
CA ALA A 147 -13.05 3.40 0.03
C ALA A 147 -12.98 3.42 -1.51
N ALA A 148 -12.74 2.28 -2.15
CA ALA A 148 -12.73 2.20 -3.62
C ALA A 148 -14.08 2.60 -4.24
N ILE A 149 -15.19 2.13 -3.67
CA ILE A 149 -16.54 2.51 -4.12
C ILE A 149 -16.78 4.02 -3.90
N ALA A 150 -16.36 4.57 -2.75
CA ALA A 150 -16.48 5.99 -2.47
C ALA A 150 -15.71 6.85 -3.48
N MET A 151 -14.47 6.49 -3.81
CA MET A 151 -13.67 7.18 -4.82
C MET A 151 -14.33 7.11 -6.20
N TRP A 152 -14.90 5.96 -6.57
CA TRP A 152 -15.63 5.80 -7.83
C TRP A 152 -16.89 6.69 -7.89
N LEU A 153 -17.66 6.75 -6.80
CA LEU A 153 -18.83 7.64 -6.71
C LEU A 153 -18.45 9.10 -6.84
N ILE A 154 -17.37 9.53 -6.18
CA ILE A 154 -16.87 10.90 -6.27
C ILE A 154 -16.39 11.21 -7.69
N ALA A 155 -15.68 10.28 -8.34
CA ALA A 155 -15.13 10.51 -9.67
C ALA A 155 -16.20 10.58 -10.77
N PHE A 156 -17.22 9.71 -10.72
CA PHE A 156 -18.15 9.51 -11.83
C PHE A 156 -19.63 9.80 -11.52
N HIS A 157 -20.00 9.99 -10.25
CA HIS A 157 -21.38 10.22 -9.81
C HIS A 157 -21.46 11.39 -8.82
N PHE A 158 -20.86 12.52 -9.19
CA PHE A 158 -20.75 13.73 -8.35
C PHE A 158 -22.10 14.45 -8.18
N THR A 159 -23.00 13.83 -7.44
CA THR A 159 -24.32 14.33 -7.01
C THR A 159 -24.35 14.45 -5.50
N MET A 160 -25.28 15.22 -4.92
CA MET A 160 -25.39 15.34 -3.47
C MET A 160 -25.59 13.97 -2.79
N VAL A 161 -26.38 13.09 -3.42
CA VAL A 161 -26.62 11.72 -2.92
C VAL A 161 -25.35 10.88 -3.04
N GLY A 162 -24.63 10.94 -4.17
CA GLY A 162 -23.39 10.20 -4.38
C GLY A 162 -22.28 10.61 -3.42
N VAL A 163 -22.14 11.91 -3.16
CA VAL A 163 -21.19 12.45 -2.17
C VAL A 163 -21.60 12.04 -0.76
N GLY A 164 -22.88 12.12 -0.40
CA GLY A 164 -23.39 11.64 0.88
C GLY A 164 -23.09 10.15 1.11
N ALA A 165 -23.33 9.32 0.11
CA ALA A 165 -23.02 7.89 0.17
C ALA A 165 -21.50 7.63 0.30
N ALA A 166 -20.67 8.37 -0.44
CA ALA A 166 -19.21 8.26 -0.35
C ALA A 166 -18.70 8.61 1.06
N ILE A 167 -19.23 9.66 1.69
CA ILE A 167 -18.90 10.04 3.06
C ILE A 167 -19.24 8.90 4.03
N VAL A 168 -20.45 8.33 3.93
CA VAL A 168 -20.86 7.21 4.79
C VAL A 168 -19.95 6.00 4.59
N LEU A 169 -19.63 5.65 3.34
CA LEU A 169 -18.75 4.52 3.01
C LEU A 169 -17.33 4.70 3.57
N LEU A 170 -16.80 5.93 3.57
CA LEU A 170 -15.49 6.22 4.13
C LEU A 170 -15.49 6.21 5.66
N LEU A 171 -16.56 6.69 6.29
CA LEU A 171 -16.63 6.75 7.77
C LEU A 171 -16.96 5.41 8.42
N LEU A 172 -17.78 4.57 7.75
CA LEU A 172 -18.35 3.37 8.35
C LEU A 172 -17.30 2.40 8.93
N PRO A 173 -16.21 2.03 8.23
CA PRO A 173 -15.21 1.11 8.79
C PRO A 173 -14.52 1.66 10.04
N HIS A 174 -14.34 2.97 10.11
CA HIS A 174 -13.71 3.65 11.25
C HIS A 174 -14.64 3.77 12.45
N ILE A 175 -15.95 3.91 12.23
CA ILE A 175 -16.97 3.86 13.28
C ILE A 175 -17.08 2.46 13.88
N ILE A 176 -17.00 1.42 13.03
CA ILE A 176 -16.96 0.01 13.48
C ILE A 176 -15.68 -0.24 14.30
N GLY A 177 -14.58 0.41 13.92
CA GLY A 177 -13.29 0.34 14.59
C GLY A 177 -12.42 -0.81 14.07
N ALA A 178 -11.13 -0.53 13.89
CA ALA A 178 -10.16 -1.55 13.51
C ALA A 178 -9.90 -2.51 14.69
N PRO A 179 -9.67 -3.81 14.43
CA PRO A 179 -9.27 -4.76 15.47
C PRO A 179 -7.98 -4.30 16.16
N GLN A 180 -8.00 -4.25 17.50
CA GLN A 180 -6.86 -3.84 18.34
C GLN A 180 -6.36 -5.02 19.19
N PRO A 181 -5.06 -5.06 19.55
CA PRO A 181 -4.58 -6.02 20.52
C PRO A 181 -5.24 -5.77 21.89
N VAL A 182 -5.37 -6.82 22.69
CA VAL A 182 -5.95 -6.73 24.05
C VAL A 182 -5.03 -5.92 24.96
N GLU A 183 -3.72 -6.06 24.77
CA GLU A 183 -2.68 -5.38 25.55
C GLU A 183 -1.62 -4.81 24.61
N PHE A 184 -1.10 -3.62 24.94
CA PHE A 184 0.07 -3.09 24.26
C PHE A 184 1.32 -3.76 24.81
N THR A 185 1.93 -4.58 23.99
CA THR A 185 3.16 -5.30 24.26
C THR A 185 4.07 -5.18 23.03
N GLY A 186 5.37 -5.36 23.21
CA GLY A 186 6.33 -5.34 22.12
C GLY A 186 7.69 -4.82 22.56
N PRO A 187 8.79 -5.47 22.15
CA PRO A 187 10.14 -5.05 22.53
C PRO A 187 10.65 -3.88 21.69
N VAL A 188 9.93 -3.50 20.61
CA VAL A 188 10.36 -2.50 19.65
C VAL A 188 10.04 -1.08 20.12
N PRO A 189 11.00 -0.13 20.08
CA PRO A 189 10.74 1.28 20.35
C PRO A 189 9.65 1.86 19.43
N THR A 190 8.75 2.65 20.00
CA THR A 190 7.63 3.26 19.26
C THR A 190 8.08 4.19 18.13
N GLU A 191 9.27 4.79 18.25
CA GLU A 191 9.90 5.65 17.24
C GLU A 191 10.24 4.87 15.96
N ILE A 192 10.63 3.59 16.09
CA ILE A 192 10.88 2.72 14.93
C ILE A 192 9.56 2.37 14.25
N GLY A 193 8.51 2.06 15.03
CA GLY A 193 7.17 1.83 14.50
C GLY A 193 6.62 3.05 13.74
N ALA A 194 6.75 4.25 14.31
CA ALA A 194 6.33 5.50 13.66
C ALA A 194 7.14 5.78 12.38
N LEU A 195 8.46 5.55 12.40
CA LEU A 195 9.32 5.69 11.22
C LEU A 195 8.91 4.70 10.13
N PHE A 196 8.63 3.44 10.48
CA PHE A 196 8.17 2.44 9.53
C PHE A 196 6.85 2.83 8.88
N ALA A 197 5.83 3.22 9.66
CA ALA A 197 4.54 3.66 9.14
C ALA A 197 4.70 4.85 8.17
N SER A 198 5.53 5.84 8.55
CA SER A 198 5.84 6.99 7.68
C SER A 198 6.48 6.57 6.37
N ARG A 199 7.50 5.69 6.40
CA ARG A 199 8.20 5.24 5.20
C ARG A 199 7.34 4.35 4.33
N ALA A 200 6.60 3.42 4.92
CA ALA A 200 5.69 2.52 4.21
C ALA A 200 4.60 3.30 3.46
N LEU A 201 3.97 4.29 4.11
CA LEU A 201 2.96 5.15 3.46
C LEU A 201 3.57 6.04 2.37
N SER A 202 4.75 6.62 2.62
CA SER A 202 5.39 7.51 1.64
C SER A 202 5.89 6.77 0.40
N VAL A 203 6.51 5.60 0.59
CA VAL A 203 6.90 4.71 -0.52
C VAL A 203 5.66 4.17 -1.23
N GLY A 204 4.61 3.81 -0.48
CA GLY A 204 3.32 3.41 -1.04
C GLY A 204 2.70 4.49 -1.93
N LEU A 205 2.70 5.75 -1.50
CA LEU A 205 2.21 6.87 -2.30
C LEU A 205 2.97 6.99 -3.63
N ALA A 206 4.31 6.99 -3.57
CA ALA A 206 5.14 7.04 -4.77
C ALA A 206 4.87 5.85 -5.69
N ALA A 207 4.77 4.64 -5.12
CA ALA A 207 4.50 3.40 -5.83
C ALA A 207 3.20 3.45 -6.63
N TRP A 208 2.10 3.87 -6.00
CA TRP A 208 0.80 3.96 -6.63
C TRP A 208 0.73 5.06 -7.70
N ILE A 209 1.38 6.21 -7.50
CA ILE A 209 1.46 7.26 -8.53
C ILE A 209 2.23 6.76 -9.76
N ILE A 210 3.38 6.11 -9.56
CA ILE A 210 4.17 5.51 -10.64
C ILE A 210 3.36 4.43 -11.37
N LEU A 211 2.70 3.54 -10.62
CA LEU A 211 1.84 2.50 -11.16
C LEU A 211 0.73 3.08 -12.02
N GLY A 212 0.00 4.08 -11.52
CA GLY A 212 -1.09 4.72 -12.25
C GLY A 212 -0.62 5.42 -13.52
N ALA A 213 0.54 6.09 -13.47
CA ALA A 213 1.16 6.69 -14.64
C ALA A 213 1.51 5.64 -15.71
N PHE A 214 2.13 4.52 -15.32
CA PHE A 214 2.47 3.44 -16.24
C PHE A 214 1.22 2.73 -16.76
N CYS A 215 0.20 2.48 -15.93
CA CYS A 215 -1.07 1.92 -16.39
C CYS A 215 -1.68 2.78 -17.50
N ALA A 216 -1.77 4.09 -17.31
CA ALA A 216 -2.28 4.99 -18.34
C ALA A 216 -1.39 5.05 -19.59
N TYR A 217 -0.06 5.03 -19.43
CA TYR A 217 0.88 5.03 -20.56
C TYR A 217 0.73 3.77 -21.42
N PHE A 218 0.76 2.58 -20.82
CA PHE A 218 0.64 1.33 -21.56
C PHE A 218 -0.76 1.16 -22.14
N TRP A 219 -1.81 1.51 -21.39
CA TRP A 219 -3.19 1.46 -21.86
C TRP A 219 -3.42 2.29 -23.13
N THR A 220 -2.91 3.52 -23.16
CA THR A 220 -3.07 4.43 -24.31
C THR A 220 -2.20 4.04 -25.51
N LYS A 221 -1.07 3.36 -25.29
CA LYS A 221 -0.16 2.92 -26.35
C LYS A 221 -0.63 1.63 -27.06
N GLU A 222 -1.37 0.78 -26.36
CA GLU A 222 -1.93 -0.47 -26.91
C GLU A 222 -3.32 -0.31 -27.53
N GLY A 223 -3.89 0.90 -27.54
CA GLY A 223 -5.13 1.25 -28.24
C GLY A 223 -4.86 1.77 -29.64
#